data_AF-A0AAV5SEZ9-F1
#
_entry.id   AF-A0AAV5SEZ9-F1
#
_cell.length_a   1.000
_cell.length_b   1.000
_cell.length_c   1.000
_cell.angle_alpha   90.00
_cell.angle_beta   90.00
_cell.angle_gamma   90.00
#
_symmetry.space_group_name_H-M   'P 1'
#
loop_
_entity.id
_entity.type
_entity.pdbx_description
1 polymer ?
#
loop_
_entity_poly.entity_id
_entity_poly.type
_entity_poly.pdbx_seq_one_letter_code
_entity_poly.pdbx_strand_id
1 'polypeptide(L)'
;MYLYGLSMEVAVALIALMVQGVHSSFHERRLYEDLMRDYNNLERPVANHSDAVVVKLKVSLQQIIDVDEKNQIVYVNAWLDYTWTDYKLVWDLSEYGNISDVRFPAGKIWKPDVLLYNSVDSNFDSTYPTNMIVSNTGDVHWIPPGIFKISCKIDIQWFPFDEQKCFFKFGSWTYDGNKLDLQPQEGGFDITEYISNGEWALPLTTVSRSVKFYDCCPEPYPDLTFFLHMRRRTLYYGFNLIMPCILTTMMTLLGFTLPPDAGEKITLQITVLLSICFFLSIVSEMSPPTSEAVPLLGIFFSCCMIVVTASTIFTVYVLNLHYRTPETHEMGATTRAIFLYWLPWMLRMKRPGVHLSYANLPSLFCMRPKRHSESLMRNIKEAEANDSRNNSIDVERRVAHLMHSHIGNGGTATFNLPMSQVPAVDIGQQATLLILQRIYHELKIVTKRMVESDREETASNNWKFAAMVVDRLCLYVFTIFIVASTIGIFWSAPYLVA
;
A
#
# COMPACT_ATOMS: atom_id res chain seq x y z
N MET A 1 -15.58 -73.70 63.62
CA MET A 1 -14.65 -73.18 62.59
C MET A 1 -14.78 -73.90 61.23
N TYR A 2 -15.92 -74.54 60.92
CA TYR A 2 -16.10 -75.30 59.66
C TYR A 2 -17.28 -74.82 58.78
N LEU A 3 -18.11 -73.89 59.25
CA LEU A 3 -19.30 -73.41 58.52
C LEU A 3 -19.06 -72.18 57.62
N TYR A 4 -17.95 -71.45 57.79
CA TYR A 4 -17.62 -70.28 56.95
C TYR A 4 -16.83 -70.64 55.68
N GLY A 5 -16.18 -71.83 55.64
CA GLY A 5 -15.40 -72.27 54.47
C GLY A 5 -16.27 -72.71 53.29
N LEU A 6 -17.39 -73.40 53.55
CA LEU A 6 -18.31 -73.84 52.50
C LEU A 6 -18.96 -72.67 51.73
N SER A 7 -19.19 -71.53 52.39
CA SER A 7 -19.81 -70.36 51.77
C SER A 7 -18.90 -69.67 50.74
N MET A 8 -17.57 -69.69 50.94
CA MET A 8 -16.63 -69.10 49.98
C MET A 8 -16.45 -70.01 48.77
N GLU A 9 -16.35 -71.33 48.94
CA GLU A 9 -16.20 -72.25 47.80
C GLU A 9 -17.44 -72.26 46.90
N VAL A 10 -18.64 -72.18 47.49
CA VAL A 10 -19.90 -72.07 46.74
C VAL A 10 -20.00 -70.72 46.03
N ALA A 11 -19.56 -69.62 46.65
CA ALA A 11 -19.53 -68.30 46.02
C ALA A 11 -18.53 -68.23 44.86
N VAL A 12 -17.33 -68.82 45.01
CA VAL A 12 -16.32 -68.90 43.94
C VAL A 12 -16.79 -69.81 42.80
N ALA A 13 -17.46 -70.93 43.11
CA ALA A 13 -18.05 -71.80 42.09
C ALA A 13 -19.21 -71.10 41.34
N LEU A 14 -20.04 -70.31 42.02
CA LEU A 14 -21.09 -69.49 41.39
C LEU A 14 -20.52 -68.36 40.54
N ILE A 15 -19.43 -67.71 40.96
CA ILE A 15 -18.72 -66.70 40.16
C ILE A 15 -18.07 -67.35 38.93
N ALA A 16 -17.48 -68.55 39.07
CA ALA A 16 -16.90 -69.30 37.96
C ALA A 16 -17.98 -69.80 36.96
N LEU A 17 -19.17 -70.16 37.44
CA LEU A 17 -20.34 -70.48 36.61
C LEU A 17 -20.96 -69.24 35.93
N MET A 18 -20.75 -68.04 36.49
CA MET A 18 -21.15 -66.76 35.90
C MET A 18 -20.09 -66.14 34.98
N VAL A 19 -18.91 -66.75 34.84
CA VAL A 19 -18.03 -66.50 33.69
C VAL A 19 -18.65 -67.21 32.48
N GLN A 20 -19.74 -66.65 31.96
CA GLN A 20 -20.16 -66.92 30.60
C GLN A 20 -18.95 -66.60 29.72
N GLY A 21 -18.40 -67.62 29.08
CA GLY A 21 -17.31 -67.46 28.14
C GLY A 21 -17.66 -66.35 27.17
N VAL A 22 -16.79 -65.36 27.08
CA VAL A 22 -16.92 -64.28 26.09
C VAL A 22 -16.80 -64.95 24.73
N HIS A 23 -17.93 -65.26 24.10
CA HIS A 23 -17.97 -65.74 22.73
C HIS A 23 -17.55 -64.58 21.83
N SER A 24 -16.29 -64.57 21.41
CA SER A 24 -15.88 -63.75 20.26
C SER A 24 -16.68 -64.19 19.03
N SER A 25 -16.90 -63.27 18.09
CA SER A 25 -17.64 -63.54 16.86
C SER A 25 -16.93 -64.61 16.03
N PHE A 26 -17.31 -65.88 16.21
CA PHE A 26 -16.74 -67.02 15.48
C PHE A 26 -16.98 -66.90 13.97
N HIS A 27 -18.17 -66.41 13.59
CA HIS A 27 -18.58 -66.25 12.20
C HIS A 27 -17.75 -65.19 11.48
N GLU A 28 -17.45 -64.06 12.13
CA GLU A 28 -16.64 -62.99 11.53
C GLU A 28 -15.19 -63.44 11.31
N ARG A 29 -14.59 -64.13 12.30
CA ARG A 29 -13.25 -64.69 12.14
C ARG A 29 -13.18 -65.67 10.96
N ARG A 30 -14.15 -66.59 10.89
CA ARG A 30 -14.25 -67.56 9.79
C ARG A 30 -14.39 -66.85 8.44
N LEU A 31 -15.22 -65.80 8.35
CA LEU A 31 -15.39 -65.01 7.13
C LEU A 31 -14.07 -64.37 6.68
N TYR A 32 -13.29 -63.77 7.60
CA TYR A 32 -11.97 -63.22 7.26
C TYR A 32 -11.01 -64.28 6.73
N GLU A 33 -10.97 -65.46 7.34
CA GLU A 33 -10.13 -66.58 6.90
C GLU A 33 -10.53 -67.09 5.52
N ASP A 34 -11.84 -67.22 5.26
CA ASP A 34 -12.39 -67.69 3.99
C ASP A 34 -12.13 -66.67 2.85
N LEU A 35 -12.40 -65.38 3.09
CA LEU A 35 -12.18 -64.32 2.10
C LEU A 35 -10.71 -64.12 1.73
N MET A 36 -9.80 -64.29 2.68
CA MET A 36 -8.37 -64.01 2.49
C MET A 36 -7.57 -65.22 1.98
N ARG A 37 -8.16 -66.41 1.91
CA ARG A 37 -7.44 -67.67 1.61
C ARG A 37 -6.72 -67.64 0.25
N ASP A 38 -7.38 -67.11 -0.78
CA ASP A 38 -6.88 -67.04 -2.16
C ASP A 38 -6.86 -65.61 -2.72
N TYR A 39 -6.87 -64.61 -1.84
CA TYR A 39 -6.88 -63.21 -2.22
C TYR A 39 -5.46 -62.68 -2.46
N ASN A 40 -5.21 -62.13 -3.64
CA ASN A 40 -3.96 -61.44 -3.96
C ASN A 40 -4.21 -59.94 -4.10
N ASN A 41 -3.66 -59.14 -3.20
CA ASN A 41 -3.85 -57.68 -3.16
C ASN A 41 -3.15 -56.93 -4.31
N LEU A 42 -2.27 -57.58 -5.07
CA LEU A 42 -1.64 -57.00 -6.26
C LEU A 42 -2.50 -57.18 -7.51
N GLU A 43 -3.48 -58.09 -7.47
CA GLU A 43 -4.39 -58.34 -8.58
C GLU A 43 -5.51 -57.30 -8.59
N ARG A 44 -5.77 -56.70 -9.76
CA ARG A 44 -6.88 -55.79 -9.94
C ARG A 44 -8.20 -56.58 -9.89
N PRO A 45 -9.22 -56.14 -9.14
CA PRO A 45 -10.39 -56.95 -8.81
C PRO A 45 -11.42 -57.01 -9.94
N VAL A 46 -11.06 -57.64 -11.06
CA VAL A 46 -11.95 -57.88 -12.21
C VAL A 46 -12.00 -59.37 -12.55
N ALA A 47 -13.18 -59.87 -12.88
CA ALA A 47 -13.35 -61.26 -13.32
C ALA A 47 -12.70 -61.51 -14.70
N ASN A 48 -12.73 -60.50 -15.57
CA ASN A 48 -12.10 -60.53 -16.88
C ASN A 48 -11.05 -59.42 -17.00
N HIS A 49 -9.86 -59.79 -17.47
CA HIS A 49 -8.72 -58.87 -17.61
C HIS A 49 -9.00 -57.65 -18.50
N SER A 50 -9.89 -57.77 -19.48
CA SER A 50 -10.24 -56.70 -20.43
C SER A 50 -11.14 -55.62 -19.83
N ASP A 51 -11.81 -55.90 -18.72
CA ASP A 51 -12.80 -55.00 -18.14
C ASP A 51 -12.09 -54.00 -17.23
N ALA A 52 -12.55 -52.74 -17.21
CA ALA A 52 -12.00 -51.72 -16.32
C ALA A 52 -12.63 -51.79 -14.92
N VAL A 53 -11.85 -51.49 -13.87
CA VAL A 53 -12.43 -51.22 -12.55
C VAL A 53 -12.97 -49.80 -12.55
N VAL A 54 -14.25 -49.65 -12.26
CA VAL A 54 -14.87 -48.33 -12.10
C VAL A 54 -14.65 -47.88 -10.66
N VAL A 55 -13.83 -46.84 -10.49
CA VAL A 55 -13.57 -46.22 -9.18
C VAL A 55 -14.33 -44.90 -9.14
N LYS A 56 -15.25 -44.78 -8.19
CA LYS A 56 -15.96 -43.52 -7.91
C LYS A 56 -15.19 -42.75 -6.85
N LEU A 57 -14.94 -41.48 -7.11
CA LEU A 57 -14.27 -40.57 -6.18
C LEU A 57 -15.18 -39.38 -5.85
N LYS A 58 -15.25 -39.07 -4.57
CA LYS A 58 -15.88 -37.87 -4.01
C LYS A 58 -14.88 -37.18 -3.07
N VAL A 59 -14.88 -35.85 -3.07
CA VAL A 59 -14.06 -35.04 -2.17
C VAL A 59 -14.98 -34.33 -1.19
N SER A 60 -14.81 -34.62 0.09
CA SER A 60 -15.51 -33.91 1.18
C SER A 60 -14.55 -32.92 1.83
N LEU A 61 -14.82 -31.63 1.63
CA LEU A 61 -14.00 -30.55 2.15
C LEU A 61 -14.34 -30.27 3.62
N GLN A 62 -13.36 -30.43 4.51
CA GLN A 62 -13.54 -30.20 5.94
C GLN A 62 -13.15 -28.75 6.30
N GLN A 63 -11.97 -28.31 5.87
CA GLN A 63 -11.46 -26.99 6.21
C GLN A 63 -10.39 -26.52 5.21
N ILE A 64 -10.42 -25.22 4.87
CA ILE A 64 -9.27 -24.53 4.27
C ILE A 64 -8.38 -24.09 5.43
N ILE A 65 -7.20 -24.69 5.56
CA ILE A 65 -6.29 -24.44 6.67
C ILE A 65 -5.59 -23.11 6.46
N ASP A 66 -4.94 -22.96 5.31
CA ASP A 66 -4.13 -21.79 4.98
C ASP A 66 -3.98 -21.63 3.47
N VAL A 67 -3.82 -20.40 3.02
CA VAL A 67 -3.54 -20.03 1.63
C VAL A 67 -2.26 -19.21 1.65
N ASP A 68 -1.15 -19.83 1.28
CA ASP A 68 0.15 -19.16 1.20
C ASP A 68 0.27 -18.51 -0.17
N GLU A 69 -0.11 -17.24 -0.28
CA GLU A 69 -0.06 -16.53 -1.55
C GLU A 69 1.37 -16.32 -2.04
N LYS A 70 2.32 -16.17 -1.13
CA LYS A 70 3.72 -15.92 -1.44
C LYS A 70 4.38 -17.10 -2.13
N ASN A 71 4.16 -18.30 -1.59
CA ASN A 71 4.68 -19.54 -2.15
C ASN A 71 3.74 -20.20 -3.17
N GLN A 72 2.53 -19.66 -3.37
CA GLN A 72 1.51 -20.17 -4.29
C GLN A 72 1.03 -21.58 -3.92
N ILE A 73 0.80 -21.81 -2.62
CA ILE A 73 0.41 -23.10 -2.05
C ILE A 73 -0.89 -22.95 -1.27
N VAL A 74 -1.82 -23.89 -1.45
CA VAL A 74 -3.04 -23.98 -0.65
C VAL A 74 -3.02 -25.24 0.20
N TYR A 75 -3.30 -25.08 1.49
CA TYR A 75 -3.40 -26.15 2.48
C TYR A 75 -4.86 -26.46 2.77
N VAL A 76 -5.28 -27.68 2.47
CA VAL A 76 -6.67 -28.11 2.62
C VAL A 76 -6.77 -29.41 3.39
N ASN A 77 -7.65 -29.45 4.38
CA ASN A 77 -8.09 -30.70 5.01
C ASN A 77 -9.33 -31.21 4.27
N ALA A 78 -9.21 -32.39 3.66
CA ALA A 78 -10.31 -33.03 2.96
C ALA A 78 -10.29 -34.54 3.17
N TRP A 79 -11.47 -35.15 3.04
CA TRP A 79 -11.62 -36.60 3.02
C TRP A 79 -11.88 -37.03 1.58
N LEU A 80 -11.16 -38.07 1.15
CA LEU A 80 -11.39 -38.69 -0.16
C LEU A 80 -12.29 -39.88 0.05
N ASP A 81 -13.46 -39.89 -0.57
CA ASP A 81 -14.39 -41.01 -0.50
C ASP A 81 -14.28 -41.82 -1.80
N TYR A 82 -13.70 -43.00 -1.68
CA TYR A 82 -13.53 -43.96 -2.75
C TYR A 82 -14.57 -45.06 -2.64
N THR A 83 -15.22 -45.36 -3.75
CA THR A 83 -16.11 -46.51 -3.87
C THR A 83 -15.76 -47.32 -5.12
N TRP A 84 -15.53 -48.62 -4.96
CA TRP A 84 -15.35 -49.57 -6.07
C TRP A 84 -15.94 -50.93 -5.70
N THR A 85 -15.97 -51.86 -6.66
CA THR A 85 -16.49 -53.21 -6.48
C THR A 85 -15.38 -54.23 -6.61
N ASP A 86 -15.39 -55.25 -5.75
CA ASP A 86 -14.47 -56.38 -5.79
C ASP A 86 -15.23 -57.71 -5.81
N TYR A 87 -15.12 -58.45 -6.92
CA TYR A 87 -15.85 -59.69 -7.14
C TYR A 87 -15.39 -60.84 -6.22
N LYS A 88 -14.16 -60.78 -5.67
CA LYS A 88 -13.65 -61.82 -4.76
C LYS A 88 -14.12 -61.62 -3.32
N LEU A 89 -14.58 -60.42 -2.98
CA LEU A 89 -15.00 -60.06 -1.62
C LEU A 89 -16.52 -60.10 -1.46
N VAL A 90 -17.14 -61.17 -1.94
CA VAL A 90 -18.60 -61.37 -1.91
C VAL A 90 -18.91 -62.59 -1.04
N TRP A 91 -19.93 -62.48 -0.19
CA TRP A 91 -20.41 -63.60 0.64
C TRP A 91 -21.92 -63.55 0.84
N ASP A 92 -22.51 -64.71 1.19
CA ASP A 92 -23.92 -64.77 1.57
C ASP A 92 -24.09 -64.50 3.08
N LEU A 93 -25.04 -63.64 3.41
CA LEU A 93 -25.41 -63.28 4.78
C LEU A 93 -25.83 -64.52 5.58
N SER A 94 -26.52 -65.45 4.92
CA SER A 94 -27.10 -66.62 5.57
C SER A 94 -26.05 -67.59 6.14
N GLU A 95 -24.85 -67.65 5.53
CA GLU A 95 -23.78 -68.56 5.93
C GLU A 95 -22.94 -68.02 7.10
N TYR A 96 -22.78 -66.70 7.17
CA TYR A 96 -21.87 -66.03 8.11
C TYR A 96 -22.58 -65.27 9.23
N GLY A 97 -23.80 -65.67 9.59
CA GLY A 97 -24.52 -65.11 10.74
C GLY A 97 -25.03 -63.68 10.51
N ASN A 98 -25.48 -63.38 9.29
CA ASN A 98 -26.03 -62.09 8.85
C ASN A 98 -25.06 -60.89 8.96
N ILE A 99 -23.75 -61.13 8.80
CA ILE A 99 -22.75 -60.06 8.76
C ILE A 99 -22.87 -59.29 7.44
N SER A 100 -23.29 -58.02 7.52
CA SER A 100 -23.45 -57.13 6.36
C SER A 100 -22.14 -56.54 5.84
N ASP A 101 -21.23 -56.20 6.76
CA ASP A 101 -20.01 -55.44 6.47
C ASP A 101 -18.85 -55.92 7.33
N VAL A 102 -17.64 -55.86 6.77
CA VAL A 102 -16.37 -56.18 7.45
C VAL A 102 -15.33 -55.09 7.18
N ARG A 103 -14.30 -54.99 8.02
CA ARG A 103 -13.30 -53.91 8.01
C ARG A 103 -11.91 -54.47 7.76
N PHE A 104 -11.31 -54.11 6.64
CA PHE A 104 -9.94 -54.50 6.29
C PHE A 104 -8.97 -53.35 6.52
N PRO A 105 -7.81 -53.55 7.16
CA PRO A 105 -6.81 -52.50 7.24
C PRO A 105 -6.20 -52.21 5.86
N ALA A 106 -5.80 -50.96 5.63
CA ALA A 106 -5.19 -50.55 4.37
C ALA A 106 -3.98 -51.43 4.00
N GLY A 107 -3.93 -51.88 2.75
CA GLY A 107 -2.87 -52.74 2.22
C GLY A 107 -3.12 -54.24 2.32
N LYS A 108 -4.15 -54.70 3.04
CA LYS A 108 -4.57 -56.12 3.01
C LYS A 108 -5.34 -56.49 1.75
N ILE A 109 -6.15 -55.57 1.25
CA ILE A 109 -6.90 -55.72 -0.01
C ILE A 109 -6.34 -54.78 -1.08
N TRP A 110 -6.70 -55.02 -2.34
CA TRP A 110 -6.30 -54.16 -3.45
C TRP A 110 -6.82 -52.73 -3.23
N LYS A 111 -5.98 -51.73 -3.54
CA LYS A 111 -6.37 -50.32 -3.53
C LYS A 111 -5.99 -49.64 -4.85
N PRO A 112 -6.80 -48.69 -5.35
CA PRO A 112 -6.43 -47.94 -6.53
C PRO A 112 -5.28 -46.96 -6.24
N ASP A 113 -4.47 -46.66 -7.24
CA ASP A 113 -3.31 -45.76 -7.20
C ASP A 113 -3.68 -44.33 -7.61
N VAL A 114 -4.78 -43.81 -7.07
CA VAL A 114 -5.23 -42.44 -7.35
C VAL A 114 -4.37 -41.46 -6.54
N LEU A 115 -3.67 -40.57 -7.26
CA LEU A 115 -2.77 -39.59 -6.68
C LEU A 115 -3.12 -38.17 -7.14
N LEU A 116 -2.70 -37.19 -6.36
CA LEU A 116 -2.88 -35.77 -6.64
C LEU A 116 -1.72 -35.26 -7.52
N TYR A 117 -1.98 -34.98 -8.80
CA TYR A 117 -0.94 -34.59 -9.75
C TYR A 117 -0.29 -33.23 -9.44
N ASN A 118 -1.05 -32.29 -8.90
CA ASN A 118 -0.57 -30.95 -8.54
C ASN A 118 -0.24 -30.81 -7.04
N SER A 119 0.17 -31.91 -6.41
CA SER A 119 0.70 -31.92 -5.04
C SER A 119 2.09 -31.29 -4.99
N VAL A 120 2.34 -30.46 -3.97
CA VAL A 120 3.68 -29.93 -3.64
C VAL A 120 4.26 -30.56 -2.37
N ASP A 121 3.55 -31.51 -1.76
CA ASP A 121 4.04 -32.18 -0.56
C ASP A 121 5.17 -33.17 -0.88
N SER A 122 6.11 -33.33 0.06
CA SER A 122 7.17 -34.33 -0.06
C SER A 122 6.62 -35.75 -0.01
N ASN A 123 5.56 -35.95 0.77
CA ASN A 123 4.76 -37.16 0.78
C ASN A 123 3.63 -37.02 -0.24
N PHE A 124 3.88 -37.52 -1.46
CA PHE A 124 2.93 -37.42 -2.57
C PHE A 124 1.56 -38.06 -2.27
N ASP A 125 1.55 -39.14 -1.46
CA ASP A 125 0.36 -39.67 -0.80
C ASP A 125 0.25 -39.05 0.61
N SER A 126 -0.57 -38.00 0.73
CA SER A 126 -0.76 -37.25 1.98
C SER A 126 -1.92 -37.78 2.83
N THR A 127 -2.44 -38.96 2.52
CA THR A 127 -3.60 -39.55 3.19
C THR A 127 -3.22 -40.44 4.38
N TYR A 128 -4.08 -40.47 5.41
CA TYR A 128 -3.90 -41.36 6.56
C TYR A 128 -4.48 -42.75 6.25
N PRO A 129 -3.73 -43.85 6.49
CA PRO A 129 -4.19 -45.20 6.19
C PRO A 129 -5.30 -45.64 7.16
N THR A 130 -6.56 -45.43 6.77
CA THR A 130 -7.75 -45.92 7.47
C THR A 130 -8.15 -47.31 7.01
N ASN A 131 -9.01 -47.98 7.79
CA ASN A 131 -9.61 -49.25 7.40
C ASN A 131 -10.64 -49.04 6.28
N MET A 132 -10.70 -49.99 5.35
CA MET A 132 -11.67 -50.08 4.28
C MET A 132 -12.87 -50.89 4.75
N ILE A 133 -14.07 -50.44 4.43
CA ILE A 133 -15.32 -51.13 4.77
C ILE A 133 -15.78 -51.87 3.52
N VAL A 134 -15.96 -53.17 3.63
CA VAL A 134 -16.42 -54.02 2.53
C VAL A 134 -17.80 -54.54 2.88
N SER A 135 -18.75 -54.38 1.96
CA SER A 135 -20.12 -54.88 2.09
C SER A 135 -20.24 -56.28 1.48
N ASN A 136 -21.25 -57.04 1.88
CA ASN A 136 -21.49 -58.41 1.39
C ASN A 136 -21.67 -58.51 -0.14
N THR A 137 -22.07 -57.41 -0.80
CA THR A 137 -22.19 -57.28 -2.25
C THR A 137 -20.85 -57.17 -2.98
N GLY A 138 -19.74 -57.02 -2.26
CA GLY A 138 -18.42 -56.74 -2.81
C GLY A 138 -18.14 -55.24 -3.00
N ASP A 139 -19.06 -54.36 -2.58
CA ASP A 139 -18.82 -52.92 -2.59
C ASP A 139 -17.81 -52.54 -1.49
N VAL A 140 -16.71 -51.92 -1.90
CA VAL A 140 -15.65 -51.44 -1.03
C VAL A 140 -15.73 -49.92 -0.92
N HIS A 141 -15.87 -49.45 0.31
CA HIS A 141 -15.86 -48.04 0.67
C HIS A 141 -14.59 -47.71 1.47
N TRP A 142 -13.87 -46.68 1.04
CA TRP A 142 -12.65 -46.24 1.70
C TRP A 142 -12.60 -44.72 1.79
N ILE A 143 -12.56 -44.23 3.03
CA ILE A 143 -12.55 -42.79 3.33
C ILE A 143 -11.30 -42.42 4.14
N PRO A 144 -10.14 -42.25 3.49
CA PRO A 144 -8.96 -41.74 4.18
C PRO A 144 -9.00 -40.20 4.30
N PRO A 145 -8.77 -39.64 5.50
CA PRO A 145 -8.57 -38.21 5.67
C PRO A 145 -7.16 -37.81 5.23
N GLY A 146 -7.00 -36.62 4.68
CA GLY A 146 -5.71 -36.12 4.24
C GLY A 146 -5.59 -34.60 4.34
N ILE A 147 -4.37 -34.14 4.57
CA ILE A 147 -4.01 -32.72 4.43
C ILE A 147 -3.30 -32.57 3.09
N PHE A 148 -3.95 -31.92 2.14
CA PHE A 148 -3.44 -31.72 0.80
C PHE A 148 -2.75 -30.38 0.68
N LYS A 149 -1.52 -30.39 0.15
CA LYS A 149 -0.76 -29.18 -0.23
C LYS A 149 -0.75 -29.08 -1.74
N ILE A 150 -1.41 -28.07 -2.27
CA ILE A 150 -1.70 -27.98 -3.70
C ILE A 150 -0.98 -26.77 -4.28
N SER A 151 -0.31 -26.95 -5.41
CA SER A 151 0.17 -25.82 -6.21
C SER A 151 -1.02 -25.14 -6.88
N CYS A 152 -1.22 -23.85 -6.58
CA CYS A 152 -2.25 -23.03 -7.19
C CYS A 152 -1.70 -21.67 -7.57
N LYS A 153 -1.90 -21.28 -8.83
CA LYS A 153 -1.53 -19.95 -9.30
C LYS A 153 -2.50 -18.91 -8.73
N ILE A 154 -1.99 -18.04 -7.87
CA ILE A 154 -2.75 -16.96 -7.22
C ILE A 154 -2.64 -15.69 -8.08
N ASP A 155 -3.77 -15.08 -8.41
CA ASP A 155 -3.84 -13.80 -9.13
C ASP A 155 -4.12 -12.65 -8.15
N ILE A 156 -3.16 -11.75 -8.00
CA ILE A 156 -3.20 -10.66 -7.02
C ILE A 156 -3.58 -9.30 -7.62
N GLN A 157 -3.97 -9.23 -8.90
CA GLN A 157 -4.25 -7.97 -9.58
C GLN A 157 -5.23 -7.08 -8.80
N TRP A 158 -6.29 -7.67 -8.25
CA TRP A 158 -7.37 -6.96 -7.57
C TRP A 158 -7.31 -7.01 -6.03
N PHE A 159 -6.18 -7.41 -5.45
CA PHE A 159 -6.02 -7.51 -4.00
C PHE A 159 -6.44 -6.21 -3.27
N PRO A 160 -7.22 -6.29 -2.17
CA PRO A 160 -7.77 -7.48 -1.49
C PRO A 160 -9.17 -7.92 -1.97
N PHE A 161 -9.67 -7.36 -3.07
CA PHE A 161 -10.99 -7.67 -3.65
C PHE A 161 -10.89 -8.79 -4.70
N ASP A 162 -10.10 -9.81 -4.40
CA ASP A 162 -9.73 -10.88 -5.31
C ASP A 162 -10.60 -12.15 -5.15
N GLU A 163 -10.69 -12.89 -6.25
CA GLU A 163 -11.24 -14.25 -6.30
C GLU A 163 -10.16 -15.19 -6.84
N GLN A 164 -9.99 -16.32 -6.16
CA GLN A 164 -8.99 -17.32 -6.50
C GLN A 164 -9.68 -18.61 -6.97
N LYS A 165 -9.11 -19.22 -8.02
CA LYS A 165 -9.60 -20.46 -8.61
C LYS A 165 -8.51 -21.51 -8.54
N CYS A 166 -8.55 -22.30 -7.47
CA CYS A 166 -7.64 -23.43 -7.29
C CYS A 166 -8.32 -24.73 -7.67
N PHE A 167 -7.55 -25.79 -7.87
CA PHE A 167 -8.11 -27.08 -8.23
C PHE A 167 -7.30 -28.24 -7.68
N PHE A 168 -7.97 -29.35 -7.37
CA PHE A 168 -7.35 -30.63 -7.10
C PHE A 168 -7.40 -31.45 -8.38
N LYS A 169 -6.28 -32.01 -8.83
CA LYS A 169 -6.24 -32.89 -9.99
C LYS A 169 -5.89 -34.32 -9.57
N PHE A 170 -6.90 -35.18 -9.48
CA PHE A 170 -6.73 -36.59 -9.15
C PHE A 170 -6.74 -37.47 -10.40
N GLY A 171 -5.86 -38.47 -10.43
CA GLY A 171 -5.84 -39.47 -11.49
C GLY A 171 -5.06 -40.70 -11.06
N SER A 172 -5.24 -41.81 -11.77
CA SER A 172 -4.37 -42.98 -11.60
C SER A 172 -2.97 -42.66 -12.10
N TRP A 173 -1.95 -43.22 -11.45
CA TRP A 173 -0.56 -43.01 -11.86
C TRP A 173 -0.09 -44.05 -12.89
N THR A 174 -0.46 -45.32 -12.69
CA THR A 174 0.04 -46.44 -13.50
C THR A 174 -1.01 -47.06 -14.41
N TYR A 175 -2.29 -47.02 -14.04
CA TYR A 175 -3.36 -47.59 -14.87
C TYR A 175 -3.85 -46.59 -15.91
N ASP A 176 -4.00 -47.09 -17.13
CA ASP A 176 -4.72 -46.41 -18.22
C ASP A 176 -6.25 -46.48 -18.01
N GLY A 177 -6.98 -45.69 -18.80
CA GLY A 177 -8.45 -45.62 -18.76
C GLY A 177 -9.18 -46.88 -19.19
N ASN A 178 -8.51 -47.85 -19.81
CA ASN A 178 -9.12 -49.15 -20.14
C ASN A 178 -9.02 -50.13 -18.96
N LYS A 179 -8.13 -49.89 -18.00
CA LYS A 179 -7.94 -50.74 -16.80
C LYS A 179 -8.61 -50.15 -15.57
N LEU A 180 -8.55 -48.83 -15.42
CA LEU A 180 -9.14 -48.10 -14.30
C LEU A 180 -9.90 -46.89 -14.85
N ASP A 181 -11.23 -46.92 -14.72
CA ASP A 181 -12.07 -45.80 -15.09
C ASP A 181 -12.45 -44.99 -13.84
N LEU A 182 -11.91 -43.78 -13.75
CA LEU A 182 -12.18 -42.86 -12.65
C LEU A 182 -13.41 -42.01 -12.97
N GLN A 183 -14.44 -42.10 -12.12
CA GLN A 183 -15.71 -41.39 -12.26
C GLN A 183 -16.03 -40.55 -11.03
N PRO A 184 -16.65 -39.37 -11.18
CA PRO A 184 -17.11 -38.59 -10.03
C PRO A 184 -18.38 -39.24 -9.44
N GLN A 185 -18.47 -39.32 -8.12
CA GLN A 185 -19.71 -39.72 -7.44
C GLN A 185 -20.76 -38.59 -7.51
N GLU A 186 -22.04 -38.91 -7.27
CA GLU A 186 -23.08 -37.90 -7.12
C GLU A 186 -22.74 -36.91 -6.00
N GLY A 187 -22.87 -35.61 -6.28
CA GLY A 187 -22.43 -34.58 -5.35
C GLY A 187 -20.90 -34.55 -5.15
N GLY A 188 -20.13 -34.89 -6.19
CA GLY A 188 -18.69 -35.19 -6.13
C GLY A 188 -17.80 -34.21 -5.36
N PHE A 189 -18.17 -32.93 -5.21
CA PHE A 189 -17.54 -32.02 -4.27
C PHE A 189 -18.54 -31.67 -3.16
N ASP A 190 -18.34 -32.25 -1.98
CA ASP A 190 -19.20 -32.07 -0.82
C ASP A 190 -18.63 -31.04 0.16
N ILE A 191 -19.49 -30.16 0.64
CA ILE A 191 -19.19 -29.07 1.56
C ILE A 191 -20.11 -29.08 2.79
N THR A 192 -20.87 -30.16 2.99
CA THR A 192 -21.85 -30.27 4.09
C THR A 192 -21.20 -30.17 5.48
N GLU A 193 -20.01 -30.75 5.65
CA GLU A 193 -19.23 -30.71 6.89
C GLU A 193 -18.19 -29.57 6.92
N TYR A 194 -18.23 -28.65 5.96
CA TYR A 194 -17.23 -27.59 5.84
C TYR A 194 -17.33 -26.57 6.99
N ILE A 195 -16.21 -26.41 7.71
CA ILE A 195 -16.04 -25.34 8.69
C ILE A 195 -15.72 -24.04 7.96
N SER A 196 -16.63 -23.06 8.07
CA SER A 196 -16.47 -21.77 7.39
C SER A 196 -15.18 -21.05 7.81
N ASN A 197 -14.35 -20.70 6.84
CA ASN A 197 -13.13 -19.92 7.06
C ASN A 197 -13.43 -18.41 7.27
N GLY A 198 -12.71 -17.79 8.20
CA GLY A 198 -12.87 -16.37 8.57
C GLY A 198 -12.25 -15.38 7.58
N GLU A 199 -11.37 -15.85 6.70
CA GLU A 199 -10.70 -15.07 5.66
C GLU A 199 -11.26 -15.36 4.26
N TRP A 200 -11.58 -16.62 3.98
CA TRP A 200 -12.02 -17.06 2.66
C TRP A 200 -13.49 -17.53 2.66
N ALA A 201 -14.29 -16.94 1.77
CA ALA A 201 -15.63 -17.40 1.45
C ALA A 201 -15.59 -18.37 0.26
N LEU A 202 -16.44 -19.39 0.28
CA LEU A 202 -16.50 -20.43 -0.75
C LEU A 202 -17.84 -20.34 -1.51
N PRO A 203 -17.97 -19.48 -2.54
CA PRO A 203 -19.26 -19.28 -3.21
C PRO A 203 -19.64 -20.44 -4.14
N LEU A 204 -18.67 -21.20 -4.68
CA LEU A 204 -18.95 -22.30 -5.60
C LEU A 204 -17.84 -23.36 -5.59
N THR A 205 -18.23 -24.62 -5.67
CA THR A 205 -17.34 -25.76 -5.93
C THR A 205 -17.87 -26.56 -7.11
N THR A 206 -16.99 -27.04 -7.98
CA THR A 206 -17.38 -27.83 -9.16
C THR A 206 -16.44 -29.01 -9.39
N VAL A 207 -16.92 -30.04 -10.09
CA VAL A 207 -16.13 -31.21 -10.47
C VAL A 207 -16.21 -31.41 -11.98
N SER A 208 -15.08 -31.69 -12.61
CA SER A 208 -14.98 -31.97 -14.04
C SER A 208 -14.17 -33.22 -14.28
N ARG A 209 -14.69 -34.14 -15.10
CA ARG A 209 -13.94 -35.30 -15.60
C ARG A 209 -13.29 -34.95 -16.93
N SER A 210 -12.00 -35.20 -17.05
CA SER A 210 -11.23 -35.00 -18.28
C SER A 210 -10.53 -36.29 -18.67
N VAL A 211 -10.28 -36.48 -19.96
CA VAL A 211 -9.48 -37.59 -20.48
C VAL A 211 -8.33 -36.98 -21.27
N LYS A 212 -7.10 -37.29 -20.87
CA LYS A 212 -5.90 -36.75 -21.51
C LYS A 212 -5.09 -37.87 -22.15
N PHE A 213 -4.59 -37.60 -23.35
CA PHE A 213 -3.52 -38.40 -23.97
C PHE A 213 -2.20 -37.70 -23.68
N TYR A 214 -1.26 -38.42 -23.06
CA TYR A 214 0.06 -37.88 -22.73
C TYR A 214 1.05 -38.17 -23.85
N ASP A 215 2.06 -37.30 -24.03
CA ASP A 215 3.04 -37.48 -25.11
C ASP A 215 3.87 -38.77 -24.98
N CYS A 216 3.94 -39.36 -23.78
CA CYS A 216 4.64 -40.62 -23.51
C CYS A 216 3.85 -41.88 -23.90
N CYS A 217 2.51 -41.83 -23.90
CA CYS A 217 1.65 -43.01 -23.97
C CYS A 217 0.46 -42.78 -24.92
N PRO A 218 0.17 -43.71 -25.86
CA PRO A 218 -0.98 -43.60 -26.75
C PRO A 218 -2.33 -43.87 -26.05
N GLU A 219 -2.33 -44.41 -24.84
CA GLU A 219 -3.53 -44.73 -24.08
C GLU A 219 -4.18 -43.49 -23.42
N PRO A 220 -5.52 -43.48 -23.25
CA PRO A 220 -6.21 -42.41 -22.55
C PRO A 220 -6.02 -42.52 -21.04
N TYR A 221 -5.74 -41.40 -20.37
CA TYR A 221 -5.70 -41.32 -18.91
C TYR A 221 -6.86 -40.45 -18.41
N PRO A 222 -7.84 -41.03 -17.69
CA PRO A 222 -8.92 -40.27 -17.09
C PRO A 222 -8.43 -39.57 -15.81
N ASP A 223 -8.79 -38.30 -15.67
CA ASP A 223 -8.54 -37.50 -14.47
C ASP A 223 -9.80 -36.76 -14.01
N LEU A 224 -9.90 -36.54 -12.70
CA LEU A 224 -10.94 -35.74 -12.07
C LEU A 224 -10.32 -34.46 -11.54
N THR A 225 -10.87 -33.33 -11.98
CA THR A 225 -10.46 -32.01 -11.52
C THR A 225 -11.57 -31.39 -10.67
N PHE A 226 -11.28 -31.15 -9.40
CA PHE A 226 -12.17 -30.52 -8.44
C PHE A 226 -11.79 -29.06 -8.29
N PHE A 227 -12.64 -28.13 -8.73
CA PHE A 227 -12.38 -26.70 -8.65
C PHE A 227 -12.87 -26.11 -7.33
N LEU A 228 -11.95 -25.46 -6.63
CA LEU A 228 -12.15 -24.70 -5.41
C LEU A 228 -12.13 -23.21 -5.75
N HIS A 229 -13.31 -22.57 -5.81
CA HIS A 229 -13.40 -21.14 -6.03
C HIS A 229 -13.53 -20.42 -4.68
N MET A 230 -12.53 -19.60 -4.34
CA MET A 230 -12.41 -18.91 -3.06
C MET A 230 -12.49 -17.40 -3.28
N ARG A 231 -13.22 -16.68 -2.42
CA ARG A 231 -13.32 -15.21 -2.44
C ARG A 231 -12.83 -14.64 -1.11
N ARG A 232 -11.94 -13.64 -1.15
CA ARG A 232 -11.38 -13.05 0.07
C ARG A 232 -12.41 -12.16 0.79
N ARG A 233 -12.41 -12.21 2.13
CA ARG A 233 -13.14 -11.29 3.00
C ARG A 233 -12.27 -10.07 3.29
N THR A 234 -12.73 -8.89 2.89
CA THR A 234 -11.87 -7.70 2.74
C THR A 234 -11.76 -6.83 4.00
N LEU A 235 -12.60 -7.05 5.02
CA LEU A 235 -12.70 -6.16 6.20
C LEU A 235 -11.38 -5.98 6.94
N TYR A 236 -10.61 -7.05 7.15
CA TYR A 236 -9.31 -6.99 7.84
C TYR A 236 -8.33 -6.06 7.11
N TYR A 237 -8.19 -6.23 5.79
CA TYR A 237 -7.32 -5.41 4.96
C TYR A 237 -7.85 -3.98 4.82
N GLY A 238 -9.17 -3.78 4.86
CA GLY A 238 -9.79 -2.45 4.90
C GLY A 238 -9.34 -1.63 6.10
N PHE A 239 -9.42 -2.18 7.32
CA PHE A 239 -9.01 -1.48 8.53
C PHE A 239 -7.48 -1.36 8.70
N ASN A 240 -6.73 -2.40 8.33
CA ASN A 240 -5.30 -2.44 8.64
C ASN A 240 -4.38 -1.92 7.52
N LEU A 241 -4.84 -1.92 6.26
CA LEU A 241 -4.06 -1.41 5.13
C LEU A 241 -4.69 -0.16 4.50
N ILE A 242 -5.99 -0.18 4.18
CA ILE A 242 -6.63 0.90 3.43
C ILE A 242 -6.83 2.15 4.31
N MET A 243 -7.34 2.00 5.54
CA MET A 243 -7.61 3.13 6.43
C MET A 243 -6.33 3.95 6.77
N PRO A 244 -5.19 3.34 7.16
CA PRO A 244 -3.95 4.07 7.35
C PRO A 244 -3.48 4.80 6.08
N CYS A 245 -3.74 4.25 4.90
CA CYS A 245 -3.39 4.90 3.64
C CYS A 245 -4.23 6.16 3.36
N ILE A 246 -5.54 6.11 3.65
CA ILE A 246 -6.39 7.31 3.58
C ILE A 246 -5.90 8.38 4.57
N LEU A 247 -5.48 7.98 5.77
CA LEU A 247 -4.92 8.92 6.73
C LEU A 247 -3.57 9.51 6.27
N THR A 248 -2.66 8.70 5.74
CA THR A 248 -1.36 9.20 5.26
C THR A 248 -1.50 10.13 4.07
N THR A 249 -2.38 9.82 3.10
CA THR A 249 -2.67 10.73 1.98
C THR A 249 -3.24 12.07 2.48
N MET A 250 -4.11 12.08 3.48
CA MET A 250 -4.58 13.34 4.11
C MET A 250 -3.43 14.12 4.79
N MET A 251 -2.49 13.44 5.45
CA MET A 251 -1.31 14.09 6.04
C MET A 251 -0.42 14.78 5.00
N THR A 252 -0.27 14.20 3.80
CA THR A 252 0.51 14.83 2.72
C THR A 252 -0.05 16.19 2.32
N LEU A 253 -1.38 16.33 2.28
CA LEU A 253 -2.08 17.56 1.93
C LEU A 253 -1.93 18.61 3.03
N LEU A 254 -2.04 18.19 4.30
CA LEU A 254 -1.83 19.07 5.45
C LEU A 254 -0.41 19.65 5.48
N GLY A 255 0.60 18.90 5.01
CA GLY A 255 1.97 19.41 4.91
C GLY A 255 2.12 20.67 4.04
N PHE A 256 1.29 20.85 3.01
CA PHE A 256 1.27 22.08 2.22
C PHE A 256 0.44 23.22 2.83
N THR A 257 -0.33 22.96 3.89
CA THR A 257 -1.07 24.00 4.62
C THR A 257 -0.25 24.63 5.74
N LEU A 258 0.81 23.95 6.19
CA LEU A 258 1.64 24.41 7.29
C LEU A 258 2.55 25.58 6.83
N PRO A 259 2.58 26.70 7.58
CA PRO A 259 3.46 27.82 7.25
C PRO A 259 4.94 27.43 7.43
N PRO A 260 5.85 27.93 6.56
CA PRO A 260 7.28 27.62 6.64
C PRO A 260 7.95 28.19 7.91
N ASP A 261 7.37 29.23 8.53
CA ASP A 261 7.89 29.84 9.77
C ASP A 261 7.87 28.88 10.97
N ALA A 262 7.04 27.84 10.94
CA ALA A 262 6.93 26.87 12.03
C ALA A 262 8.12 25.88 12.09
N GLY A 263 8.91 25.76 11.02
CA GLY A 263 10.07 24.84 10.96
C GLY A 263 9.73 23.34 10.82
N GLU A 264 8.55 22.89 11.22
CA GLU A 264 8.18 21.45 11.24
C GLU A 264 7.71 20.88 9.89
N LYS A 265 7.68 21.70 8.84
CA LYS A 265 7.12 21.32 7.53
C LYS A 265 7.87 20.17 6.84
N ILE A 266 9.20 20.21 6.89
CA ILE A 266 10.04 19.17 6.27
C ILE A 266 9.94 17.87 7.07
N THR A 267 9.98 17.96 8.41
CA THR A 267 9.86 16.82 9.31
C THR A 267 8.56 16.05 9.04
N LEU A 268 7.42 16.74 8.93
CA LEU A 268 6.13 16.12 8.62
C LEU A 268 6.14 15.39 7.27
N GLN A 269 6.74 15.96 6.22
CA GLN A 269 6.74 15.31 4.90
C GLN A 269 7.70 14.10 4.85
N ILE A 270 8.82 14.15 5.56
CA ILE A 270 9.75 13.00 5.66
C ILE A 270 9.12 11.85 6.44
N THR A 271 8.42 12.12 7.54
CA THR A 271 7.76 11.06 8.33
C THR A 271 6.63 10.39 7.54
N VAL A 272 5.88 11.16 6.75
CA VAL A 272 4.86 10.61 5.84
C VAL A 272 5.49 9.76 4.73
N LEU A 273 6.62 10.19 4.15
CA LEU A 273 7.36 9.40 3.16
C LEU A 273 7.79 8.04 3.74
N LEU A 274 8.40 8.04 4.94
CA LEU A 274 8.84 6.82 5.61
C LEU A 274 7.66 5.88 5.91
N SER A 275 6.53 6.43 6.35
CA SER A 275 5.32 5.66 6.62
C SER A 275 4.79 4.96 5.36
N ILE A 276 4.77 5.64 4.21
CA ILE A 276 4.34 5.04 2.94
C ILE A 276 5.32 3.94 2.50
N CYS A 277 6.63 4.15 2.63
CA CYS A 277 7.62 3.11 2.34
C CYS A 277 7.40 1.85 3.20
N PHE A 278 7.11 2.03 4.49
CA PHE A 278 6.82 0.92 5.39
C PHE A 278 5.56 0.13 4.97
N PHE A 279 4.46 0.82 4.65
CA PHE A 279 3.24 0.15 4.17
C PHE A 279 3.45 -0.56 2.82
N LEU A 280 4.23 0.02 1.90
CA LEU A 280 4.58 -0.65 0.65
C LEU A 280 5.42 -1.91 0.91
N SER A 281 6.34 -1.88 1.87
CA SER A 281 7.13 -3.05 2.27
C SER A 281 6.24 -4.18 2.78
N ILE A 282 5.25 -3.86 3.63
CA ILE A 282 4.27 -4.86 4.10
C ILE A 282 3.53 -5.49 2.92
N VAL A 283 3.03 -4.69 1.98
CA VAL A 283 2.32 -5.21 0.79
C VAL A 283 3.23 -6.10 -0.07
N SER A 284 4.51 -5.74 -0.20
CA SER A 284 5.50 -6.55 -0.92
C SER A 284 5.84 -7.88 -0.23
N GLU A 285 5.75 -7.95 1.09
CA GLU A 285 6.03 -9.18 1.84
C GLU A 285 4.86 -10.18 1.76
N MET A 286 3.62 -9.68 1.66
CA MET A 286 2.41 -10.49 1.57
C MET A 286 2.09 -10.97 0.14
N SER A 287 2.73 -10.40 -0.89
CA SER A 287 2.49 -10.75 -2.29
C SER A 287 3.54 -11.73 -2.83
N PRO A 288 3.17 -12.65 -3.73
CA PRO A 288 4.14 -13.50 -4.42
C PRO A 288 5.09 -12.67 -5.28
N PRO A 289 6.38 -13.07 -5.38
CA PRO A 289 7.39 -12.38 -6.19
C PRO A 289 7.22 -12.68 -7.69
N THR A 290 6.03 -12.40 -8.25
CA THR A 290 5.71 -12.62 -9.67
C THR A 290 5.67 -11.29 -10.43
N SER A 291 6.09 -11.32 -11.70
CA SER A 291 6.10 -10.14 -12.58
C SER A 291 4.94 -10.11 -13.57
N GLU A 292 4.02 -11.08 -13.51
CA GLU A 292 2.89 -11.16 -14.45
C GLU A 292 1.82 -10.09 -14.18
N ALA A 293 1.54 -9.82 -12.90
CA ALA A 293 0.58 -8.83 -12.47
C ALA A 293 1.05 -8.15 -11.17
N VAL A 294 0.91 -6.83 -11.10
CA VAL A 294 1.19 -6.04 -9.90
C VAL A 294 -0.14 -5.76 -9.18
N PRO A 295 -0.23 -5.92 -7.84
CA PRO A 295 -1.44 -5.59 -7.10
C PRO A 295 -1.89 -4.15 -7.30
N LEU A 296 -3.20 -3.92 -7.44
CA LEU A 296 -3.78 -2.58 -7.54
C LEU A 296 -3.34 -1.68 -6.38
N LEU A 297 -3.34 -2.22 -5.16
CA LEU A 297 -2.87 -1.50 -3.96
C LEU A 297 -1.37 -1.18 -4.02
N GLY A 298 -0.56 -2.05 -4.64
CA GLY A 298 0.86 -1.79 -4.88
C GLY A 298 1.06 -0.63 -5.85
N ILE A 299 0.32 -0.59 -6.96
CA ILE A 299 0.33 0.52 -7.92
C ILE A 299 -0.07 1.83 -7.23
N PHE A 300 -1.09 1.79 -6.37
CA PHE A 300 -1.51 2.94 -5.59
C PHE A 300 -0.40 3.46 -4.67
N PHE A 301 0.19 2.59 -3.85
CA PHE A 301 1.27 2.97 -2.95
C PHE A 301 2.52 3.47 -3.69
N SER A 302 2.87 2.86 -4.82
CA SER A 302 3.96 3.35 -5.68
C SER A 302 3.66 4.74 -6.25
N CYS A 303 2.44 4.99 -6.70
CA CYS A 303 2.01 6.31 -7.16
C CYS A 303 2.08 7.35 -6.02
N CYS A 304 1.55 7.02 -4.84
CA CYS A 304 1.64 7.86 -3.64
C CYS A 304 3.09 8.13 -3.24
N MET A 305 3.98 7.14 -3.31
CA MET A 305 5.40 7.32 -3.02
C MET A 305 6.06 8.33 -3.97
N ILE A 306 5.79 8.22 -5.28
CA ILE A 306 6.30 9.18 -6.28
C ILE A 306 5.79 10.60 -5.98
N VAL A 307 4.49 10.73 -5.67
CA VAL A 307 3.87 12.01 -5.32
C VAL A 307 4.48 12.62 -4.07
N VAL A 308 4.65 11.84 -3.01
CA VAL A 308 5.21 12.34 -1.74
C VAL A 308 6.68 12.69 -1.90
N THR A 309 7.43 11.94 -2.71
CA THR A 309 8.82 12.28 -3.04
C THR A 309 8.91 13.57 -3.86
N ALA A 310 8.01 13.77 -4.83
CA ALA A 310 7.94 15.04 -5.55
C ALA A 310 7.56 16.19 -4.59
N SER A 311 6.58 15.96 -3.71
CA SER A 311 6.14 16.90 -2.68
C SER A 311 7.29 17.34 -1.76
N THR A 312 8.10 16.41 -1.24
CA THR A 312 9.25 16.73 -0.38
C THR A 312 10.29 17.57 -1.11
N ILE A 313 10.57 17.28 -2.39
CA ILE A 313 11.48 18.10 -3.20
C ILE A 313 10.93 19.52 -3.37
N PHE A 314 9.63 19.65 -3.66
CA PHE A 314 8.99 20.96 -3.79
C PHE A 314 8.92 21.73 -2.46
N THR A 315 8.74 21.08 -1.31
CA THR A 315 8.75 21.78 -0.01
C THR A 315 10.14 22.30 0.33
N VAL A 316 11.21 21.55 0.03
CA VAL A 316 12.59 22.04 0.15
C VAL A 316 12.82 23.26 -0.77
N TYR A 317 12.28 23.22 -1.99
CA TYR A 317 12.34 24.36 -2.91
C TYR A 317 11.57 25.60 -2.39
N VAL A 318 10.36 25.41 -1.85
CA VAL A 318 9.58 26.48 -1.23
C VAL A 318 10.33 27.08 -0.04
N LEU A 319 10.97 26.24 0.78
CA LEU A 319 11.75 26.71 1.92
C LEU A 319 12.99 27.50 1.47
N ASN A 320 13.66 27.06 0.40
CA ASN A 320 14.75 27.82 -0.22
C ASN A 320 14.29 29.20 -0.69
N LEU A 321 13.09 29.31 -1.30
CA LEU A 321 12.52 30.59 -1.71
C LEU A 321 12.13 31.47 -0.52
N HIS A 322 11.62 30.89 0.56
CA HIS A 322 11.16 31.62 1.74
C HIS A 322 12.30 32.33 2.49
N TYR A 323 13.45 31.68 2.62
CA TYR A 323 14.61 32.24 3.32
C TYR A 323 15.54 33.08 2.43
N ARG A 324 15.17 33.39 1.19
CA ARG A 324 15.94 34.31 0.35
C ARG A 324 15.84 35.75 0.88
N THR A 325 17.01 36.33 1.14
CA THR A 325 17.16 37.73 1.53
C THR A 325 17.51 38.61 0.32
N PRO A 326 17.12 39.90 0.32
CA PRO A 326 17.46 40.83 -0.76
C PRO A 326 18.97 41.08 -0.91
N GLU A 327 19.75 40.87 0.15
CA GLU A 327 21.22 40.99 0.12
C GLU A 327 21.90 39.92 -0.74
N THR A 328 21.30 38.71 -0.80
CA THR A 328 21.89 37.56 -1.51
C THR A 328 21.30 37.39 -2.91
N HIS A 329 20.02 37.72 -3.10
CA HIS A 329 19.30 37.46 -4.34
C HIS A 329 18.38 38.62 -4.73
N GLU A 330 18.56 39.13 -5.95
CA GLU A 330 17.63 40.08 -6.56
C GLU A 330 16.50 39.36 -7.34
N MET A 331 15.26 39.82 -7.18
CA MET A 331 14.12 39.25 -7.90
C MET A 331 14.02 39.83 -9.31
N GLY A 332 14.29 39.01 -10.32
CA GLY A 332 14.15 39.38 -11.74
C GLY A 332 12.75 39.89 -12.10
N ALA A 333 12.65 40.70 -13.17
CA ALA A 333 11.39 41.31 -13.59
C ALA A 333 10.33 40.25 -14.00
N THR A 334 10.77 39.16 -14.63
CA THR A 334 9.90 38.06 -15.06
C THR A 334 9.42 37.22 -13.89
N THR A 335 10.30 36.82 -12.99
CA THR A 335 9.95 36.08 -11.76
C THR A 335 9.00 36.89 -10.88
N ARG A 336 9.21 38.21 -10.79
CA ARG A 336 8.29 39.12 -10.09
C ARG A 336 6.90 39.13 -10.72
N ALA A 337 6.79 39.18 -12.06
CA ALA A 337 5.50 39.15 -12.75
C ALA A 337 4.74 37.84 -12.51
N ILE A 338 5.43 36.70 -12.63
CA ILE A 338 4.84 35.37 -12.48
C ILE A 338 4.39 35.13 -11.03
N PHE A 339 5.28 35.28 -10.05
CA PHE A 339 4.99 34.93 -8.65
C PHE A 339 4.13 35.96 -7.91
N LEU A 340 4.21 37.26 -8.25
CA LEU A 340 3.45 38.29 -7.52
C LEU A 340 2.14 38.71 -8.18
N TYR A 341 1.94 38.44 -9.47
CA TYR A 341 0.75 38.90 -10.20
C TYR A 341 0.00 37.76 -10.88
N TRP A 342 0.67 36.94 -11.70
CA TRP A 342 0.00 35.93 -12.52
C TRP A 342 -0.50 34.72 -11.70
N LEU A 343 0.38 34.09 -10.91
CA LEU A 343 0.04 32.96 -10.06
C LEU A 343 -0.97 33.30 -8.95
N PRO A 344 -0.84 34.42 -8.20
CA PRO A 344 -1.82 34.78 -7.18
C PRO A 344 -3.21 35.06 -7.74
N TRP A 345 -3.29 35.64 -8.95
CA TRP A 345 -4.56 35.86 -9.64
C TRP A 345 -5.22 34.53 -10.01
N MET A 346 -4.48 33.58 -10.58
CA MET A 346 -4.98 32.24 -10.90
C MET A 346 -5.42 31.48 -9.64
N LEU A 347 -4.66 31.60 -8.55
CA LEU A 347 -4.91 30.92 -7.28
C LEU A 347 -5.89 31.67 -6.34
N ARG A 348 -6.47 32.80 -6.79
CA ARG A 348 -7.37 33.67 -6.00
C ARG A 348 -6.80 34.12 -4.64
N MET A 349 -5.48 34.30 -4.54
CA MET A 349 -4.85 34.86 -3.35
C MET A 349 -4.95 36.39 -3.32
N LYS A 350 -5.37 36.94 -2.18
CA LYS A 350 -5.40 38.38 -1.94
C LYS A 350 -4.05 38.83 -1.39
N ARG A 351 -3.41 39.77 -2.08
CA ARG A 351 -2.23 40.45 -1.57
C ARG A 351 -2.68 41.63 -0.69
N PRO A 352 -2.16 41.79 0.54
CA PRO A 352 -2.43 42.99 1.33
C PRO A 352 -1.98 44.24 0.56
N GLY A 353 -2.91 45.19 0.38
CA GLY A 353 -2.65 46.49 -0.26
C GLY A 353 -2.79 46.57 -1.79
N VAL A 354 -3.12 45.48 -2.50
CA VAL A 354 -3.28 45.50 -3.98
C VAL A 354 -4.47 44.65 -4.43
N HIS A 355 -5.45 45.26 -5.12
CA HIS A 355 -6.52 44.54 -5.79
C HIS A 355 -6.05 44.01 -7.16
N LEU A 356 -5.85 42.70 -7.23
CA LEU A 356 -5.48 41.98 -8.46
C LEU A 356 -6.74 41.78 -9.34
N SER A 357 -6.83 42.52 -10.45
CA SER A 357 -7.87 42.38 -11.49
C SER A 357 -7.22 42.08 -12.84
N TYR A 358 -7.90 41.35 -13.75
CA TYR A 358 -7.36 40.95 -15.06
C TYR A 358 -6.84 42.16 -15.88
N ALA A 359 -7.50 43.31 -15.73
CA ALA A 359 -7.11 44.57 -16.36
C ALA A 359 -5.80 45.19 -15.84
N ASN A 360 -5.30 44.75 -14.67
CA ASN A 360 -4.12 45.29 -13.99
C ASN A 360 -2.90 44.34 -14.03
N LEU A 361 -2.96 43.22 -14.77
CA LEU A 361 -1.81 42.32 -14.90
C LEU A 361 -0.74 42.91 -15.84
N PRO A 362 0.54 42.94 -15.44
CA PRO A 362 1.63 43.39 -16.30
C PRO A 362 1.84 42.40 -17.45
N SER A 363 2.18 42.90 -18.64
CA SER A 363 2.51 42.04 -19.79
C SER A 363 3.79 41.23 -19.52
N LEU A 364 3.79 39.94 -19.88
CA LEU A 364 4.90 38.99 -19.65
C LEU A 364 6.23 39.42 -20.29
N PHE A 365 6.19 40.27 -21.32
CA PHE A 365 7.33 40.62 -22.15
C PHE A 365 7.78 42.08 -22.07
N CYS A 366 7.02 42.95 -21.40
CA CYS A 366 7.43 44.34 -21.25
C CYS A 366 6.79 44.98 -20.03
N MET A 367 7.60 45.39 -19.06
CA MET A 367 7.58 46.79 -18.62
C MET A 367 8.69 47.12 -17.63
N ARG A 368 9.32 48.28 -17.88
CA ARG A 368 10.07 49.05 -16.88
C ARG A 368 9.18 49.27 -15.64
N PRO A 369 9.69 49.10 -14.42
CA PRO A 369 8.89 49.23 -13.22
C PRO A 369 8.39 50.67 -13.06
N LYS A 370 7.06 50.86 -12.99
CA LYS A 370 6.46 52.10 -12.44
C LYS A 370 6.76 52.13 -10.93
N ARG A 371 7.83 52.83 -10.54
CA ARG A 371 8.19 53.10 -9.14
C ARG A 371 7.29 54.20 -8.58
N HIS A 372 6.24 53.83 -7.84
CA HIS A 372 5.43 54.80 -7.09
C HIS A 372 6.20 55.37 -5.87
N SER A 373 7.25 54.70 -5.38
CA SER A 373 8.10 55.18 -4.28
C SER A 373 9.20 56.16 -4.70
N GLU A 374 9.27 56.52 -5.99
CA GLU A 374 10.25 57.52 -6.44
C GLU A 374 9.89 58.94 -6.04
N SER A 375 8.68 59.29 -5.58
CA SER A 375 8.41 60.68 -5.19
C SER A 375 9.30 61.14 -4.03
N LEU A 376 9.47 60.35 -2.97
CA LEU A 376 10.30 60.73 -1.83
C LEU A 376 11.80 60.68 -2.16
N MET A 377 12.27 59.61 -2.84
CA MET A 377 13.67 59.50 -3.23
C MET A 377 14.05 60.49 -4.33
N ARG A 378 13.15 60.80 -5.27
CA ARG A 378 13.35 61.86 -6.26
C ARG A 378 13.33 63.22 -5.59
N ASN A 379 12.48 63.47 -4.60
CA ASN A 379 12.54 64.70 -3.80
C ASN A 379 13.86 64.81 -3.02
N ILE A 380 14.38 63.70 -2.46
CA ILE A 380 15.69 63.68 -1.78
C ILE A 380 16.84 63.88 -2.79
N LYS A 381 16.75 63.30 -3.99
CA LYS A 381 17.76 63.40 -5.05
C LYS A 381 17.71 64.76 -5.78
N GLU A 382 16.52 65.34 -5.91
CA GLU A 382 16.28 66.73 -6.35
C GLU A 382 16.79 67.71 -5.28
N ALA A 383 16.61 67.40 -3.99
CA ALA A 383 17.23 68.16 -2.90
C ALA A 383 18.76 68.05 -2.94
N GLU A 384 19.34 66.88 -3.24
CA GLU A 384 20.79 66.71 -3.44
C GLU A 384 21.33 67.45 -4.67
N ALA A 385 20.59 67.45 -5.79
CA ALA A 385 20.94 68.20 -6.99
C ALA A 385 20.84 69.72 -6.78
N ASN A 386 19.90 70.17 -5.96
CA ASN A 386 19.77 71.58 -5.57
C ASN A 386 20.82 72.01 -4.54
N ASP A 387 21.20 71.14 -3.60
CA ASP A 387 22.18 71.41 -2.54
C ASP A 387 23.62 71.45 -3.09
N SER A 388 23.97 70.55 -4.02
CA SER A 388 25.26 70.60 -4.74
C SER A 388 25.40 71.85 -5.61
N ARG A 389 24.30 72.31 -6.22
CA ARG A 389 24.25 73.54 -7.01
C ARG A 389 24.34 74.80 -6.13
N ASN A 390 23.69 74.82 -4.98
CA ASN A 390 23.74 75.95 -4.03
C ASN A 390 25.08 76.06 -3.29
N ASN A 391 25.70 74.94 -2.90
CA ASN A 391 27.02 74.96 -2.25
C ASN A 391 28.13 75.38 -3.22
N SER A 392 28.02 75.06 -4.52
CA SER A 392 28.98 75.58 -5.53
C SER A 392 28.86 77.10 -5.70
N ILE A 393 27.63 77.65 -5.70
CA ILE A 393 27.38 79.08 -5.91
C ILE A 393 27.79 79.93 -4.69
N ASP A 394 27.64 79.41 -3.46
CA ASP A 394 27.99 80.17 -2.24
C ASP A 394 29.49 80.11 -1.91
N VAL A 395 30.18 79.01 -2.23
CA VAL A 395 31.64 78.89 -2.08
C VAL A 395 32.35 79.73 -3.14
N GLU A 396 31.90 79.72 -4.39
CA GLU A 396 32.49 80.51 -5.48
C GLU A 396 32.30 82.02 -5.24
N ARG A 397 31.15 82.45 -4.69
CA ARG A 397 30.94 83.84 -4.25
C ARG A 397 31.84 84.25 -3.08
N ARG A 398 32.00 83.41 -2.05
CA ARG A 398 32.85 83.75 -0.88
C ARG A 398 34.33 83.79 -1.24
N VAL A 399 34.80 82.92 -2.12
CA VAL A 399 36.18 82.94 -2.62
C VAL A 399 36.42 84.15 -3.52
N ALA A 400 35.46 84.51 -4.39
CA ALA A 400 35.55 85.74 -5.20
C ALA A 400 35.57 87.03 -4.34
N HIS A 401 34.83 87.05 -3.23
CA HIS A 401 34.76 88.21 -2.34
C HIS A 401 36.01 88.38 -1.45
N LEU A 402 36.73 87.28 -1.17
CA LEU A 402 38.02 87.28 -0.45
C LEU A 402 39.21 87.57 -1.36
N MET A 403 39.14 87.22 -2.66
CA MET A 403 40.21 87.52 -3.61
C MET A 403 40.25 88.97 -4.07
N HIS A 404 39.13 89.71 -4.04
CA HIS A 404 39.09 91.09 -4.52
C HIS A 404 39.57 92.16 -3.51
N SER A 405 39.83 91.83 -2.24
CA SER A 405 40.24 92.82 -1.22
C SER A 405 41.75 92.90 -0.95
N HIS A 406 42.58 92.14 -1.66
CA HIS A 406 44.03 92.13 -1.42
C HIS A 406 44.90 92.14 -2.68
N ILE A 407 44.61 92.99 -3.67
CA ILE A 407 45.62 93.41 -4.67
C ILE A 407 45.40 94.88 -5.04
N GLY A 408 46.28 95.79 -4.58
CA GLY A 408 46.38 97.16 -5.09
C GLY A 408 46.72 98.22 -4.05
N ASN A 409 48.01 98.54 -3.93
CA ASN A 409 48.59 99.50 -3.01
C ASN A 409 48.66 100.91 -3.62
N GLY A 410 48.40 101.97 -2.84
CA GLY A 410 48.93 103.33 -3.05
C GLY A 410 47.93 104.45 -3.36
N GLY A 411 47.76 105.41 -2.42
CA GLY A 411 47.21 106.75 -2.72
C GLY A 411 46.37 107.38 -1.61
N THR A 412 46.92 108.41 -0.98
CA THR A 412 46.31 109.29 0.04
C THR A 412 45.11 110.10 -0.47
N ALA A 413 43.97 110.09 0.24
CA ALA A 413 43.06 111.23 0.36
C ALA A 413 42.09 111.04 1.54
N THR A 414 42.04 112.04 2.41
CA THR A 414 41.14 112.18 3.56
C THR A 414 39.73 112.59 3.13
N PHE A 415 38.69 111.91 3.63
CA PHE A 415 37.34 112.49 3.69
C PHE A 415 36.49 111.86 4.82
N ASN A 416 35.97 112.70 5.70
CA ASN A 416 35.07 112.36 6.82
C ASN A 416 33.67 111.98 6.33
N LEU A 417 33.02 111.00 6.97
CA LEU A 417 31.56 110.86 7.22
C LEU A 417 31.29 109.53 8.00
N PRO A 418 30.10 109.33 8.59
CA PRO A 418 29.94 109.11 10.02
C PRO A 418 29.88 107.64 10.43
N MET A 419 30.02 107.42 11.74
CA MET A 419 29.61 106.23 12.49
C MET A 419 28.27 105.69 11.98
N SER A 420 28.31 104.61 11.18
CA SER A 420 27.15 103.82 10.81
C SER A 420 27.51 102.34 10.87
N GLN A 421 26.97 101.70 11.91
CA GLN A 421 26.63 100.29 12.04
C GLN A 421 27.37 99.31 11.11
N VAL A 422 28.43 98.69 11.65
CA VAL A 422 28.73 97.30 11.31
C VAL A 422 27.57 96.47 11.85
N PRO A 423 26.80 95.72 11.03
CA PRO A 423 25.95 94.69 11.59
C PRO A 423 26.90 93.65 12.16
N ALA A 424 26.93 93.54 13.49
CA ALA A 424 27.51 92.39 14.16
C ALA A 424 26.80 91.16 13.59
N VAL A 425 27.47 90.42 12.70
CA VAL A 425 27.01 89.09 12.33
C VAL A 425 27.12 88.28 13.61
N ASP A 426 25.96 87.97 14.16
CA ASP A 426 25.79 87.32 15.44
C ASP A 426 26.48 85.94 15.39
N ILE A 427 27.62 85.80 16.08
CA ILE A 427 28.37 84.54 16.19
C ILE A 427 27.45 83.43 16.74
N GLY A 428 26.43 83.81 17.52
CA GLY A 428 25.36 82.93 17.98
C GLY A 428 24.44 82.43 16.85
N GLN A 429 24.09 83.28 15.88
CA GLN A 429 23.32 82.89 14.69
C GLN A 429 24.11 81.97 13.75
N GLN A 430 25.42 82.18 13.63
CA GLN A 430 26.27 81.35 12.78
C GLN A 430 26.54 79.97 13.40
N ALA A 431 26.69 79.90 14.73
CA ALA A 431 26.77 78.65 15.46
C ALA A 431 25.45 77.85 15.44
N THR A 432 24.29 78.51 15.58
CA THR A 432 22.97 77.85 15.47
C THR A 432 22.70 77.35 14.06
N LEU A 433 23.13 78.05 13.01
CA LEU A 433 23.01 77.58 11.63
C LEU A 433 23.88 76.34 11.36
N LEU A 434 25.11 76.29 11.91
CA LEU A 434 25.97 75.11 11.83
C LEU A 434 25.40 73.90 12.59
N ILE A 435 24.81 74.12 13.77
CA ILE A 435 24.11 73.08 14.53
C ILE A 435 22.90 72.57 13.74
N LEU A 436 22.12 73.47 13.13
CA LEU A 436 20.96 73.12 12.31
C LEU A 436 21.36 72.30 11.06
N GLN A 437 22.45 72.66 10.39
CA GLN A 437 22.98 71.87 9.27
C GLN A 437 23.41 70.47 9.70
N ARG A 438 24.03 70.34 10.88
CA ARG A 438 24.42 69.04 11.42
C ARG A 438 23.20 68.17 11.79
N ILE A 439 22.18 68.76 12.43
CA ILE A 439 20.92 68.06 12.74
C ILE A 439 20.21 67.63 11.45
N TYR A 440 20.15 68.49 10.45
CA TYR A 440 19.58 68.16 9.15
C TYR A 440 20.32 67.00 8.46
N HIS A 441 21.66 66.99 8.54
CA HIS A 441 22.48 65.91 8.00
C HIS A 441 22.21 64.56 8.69
N GLU A 442 22.15 64.54 10.02
CA GLU A 442 21.82 63.33 10.79
C GLU A 442 20.39 62.84 10.49
N LEU A 443 19.41 63.74 10.43
CA LEU A 443 18.03 63.41 10.03
C LEU A 443 17.97 62.83 8.61
N LYS A 444 18.78 63.35 7.69
CA LYS A 444 18.88 62.83 6.31
C LYS A 444 19.44 61.41 6.29
N ILE A 445 20.47 61.11 7.09
CA ILE A 445 21.04 59.77 7.22
C ILE A 445 20.00 58.80 7.80
N VAL A 446 19.32 59.20 8.89
CA VAL A 446 18.27 58.39 9.51
C VAL A 446 17.13 58.11 8.53
N THR A 447 16.65 59.13 7.81
CA THR A 447 15.60 58.98 6.79
C THR A 447 16.05 58.05 5.66
N LYS A 448 17.30 58.17 5.19
CA LYS A 448 17.84 57.29 4.16
C LYS A 448 17.90 55.84 4.64
N ARG A 449 18.39 55.59 5.87
CA ARG A 449 18.43 54.24 6.46
C ARG A 449 17.03 53.66 6.66
N MET A 450 16.08 54.48 7.09
CA MET A 450 14.68 54.06 7.25
C MET A 450 14.07 53.65 5.91
N VAL A 451 14.28 54.44 4.85
CA VAL A 451 13.79 54.11 3.49
C VAL A 451 14.47 52.87 2.90
N GLU A 452 15.76 52.67 3.16
CA GLU A 452 16.51 51.50 2.72
C GLU A 452 16.05 50.24 3.47
N SER A 453 15.86 50.34 4.79
CA SER A 453 15.29 49.29 5.63
C SER A 453 13.86 48.90 5.20
N ASP A 454 12.98 49.88 4.94
CA ASP A 454 11.63 49.62 4.41
C ASP A 454 11.68 48.91 3.04
N ARG A 455 12.67 49.25 2.21
CA ARG A 455 12.85 48.63 0.89
C ARG A 455 13.32 47.19 1.00
N GLU A 456 14.23 46.90 1.92
CA GLU A 456 14.68 45.54 2.21
C GLU A 456 13.56 44.70 2.81
N GLU A 457 12.78 45.26 3.74
CA GLU A 457 11.62 44.58 4.33
C GLU A 457 10.57 44.25 3.27
N THR A 458 10.24 45.20 2.40
CA THR A 458 9.31 44.94 1.29
C THR A 458 9.84 43.92 0.29
N ALA A 459 11.14 43.88 0.03
CA ALA A 459 11.76 42.86 -0.82
C ALA A 459 11.74 41.47 -0.18
N SER A 460 12.05 41.36 1.11
CA SER A 460 11.93 40.12 1.89
C SER A 460 10.48 39.62 1.91
N ASN A 461 9.52 40.51 2.17
CA ASN A 461 8.09 40.19 2.13
C ASN A 461 7.62 39.72 0.74
N ASN A 462 8.22 40.20 -0.35
CA ASN A 462 7.93 39.69 -1.70
C ASN A 462 8.41 38.25 -1.89
N TRP A 463 9.59 37.89 -1.38
CA TRP A 463 10.10 36.51 -1.44
C TRP A 463 9.25 35.56 -0.59
N LYS A 464 8.88 35.96 0.64
CA LYS A 464 7.97 35.20 1.50
C LYS A 464 6.61 34.99 0.84
N PHE A 465 6.05 36.03 0.22
CA PHE A 465 4.80 35.93 -0.53
C PHE A 465 4.94 35.01 -1.76
N ALA A 466 6.04 35.11 -2.51
CA ALA A 466 6.30 34.21 -3.62
C ALA A 466 6.37 32.74 -3.16
N ALA A 467 7.03 32.46 -2.04
CA ALA A 467 7.09 31.12 -1.45
C ALA A 467 5.69 30.60 -1.06
N MET A 468 4.86 31.42 -0.40
CA MET A 468 3.45 31.07 -0.10
C MET A 468 2.64 30.78 -1.37
N VAL A 469 2.91 31.50 -2.46
CA VAL A 469 2.21 31.33 -3.73
C VAL A 469 2.56 29.99 -4.39
N VAL A 470 3.85 29.64 -4.41
CA VAL A 470 4.32 28.34 -4.91
C VAL A 470 3.77 27.20 -4.08
N ASP A 471 3.77 27.36 -2.75
CA ASP A 471 3.24 26.36 -1.82
C ASP A 471 1.76 26.04 -2.07
N ARG A 472 0.94 27.09 -2.26
CA ARG A 472 -0.48 26.95 -2.62
C ARG A 472 -0.69 26.35 -4.00
N LEU A 473 0.15 26.68 -4.97
CA LEU A 473 0.10 26.03 -6.29
C LEU A 473 0.34 24.53 -6.16
N CYS A 474 1.40 24.14 -5.45
CA CYS A 474 1.71 22.73 -5.17
C CYS A 474 0.54 22.04 -4.48
N LEU A 475 -0.09 22.67 -3.49
CA LEU A 475 -1.27 22.14 -2.81
C LEU A 475 -2.38 21.78 -3.81
N TYR A 476 -2.76 22.69 -4.72
CA TYR A 476 -3.84 22.41 -5.67
C TYR A 476 -3.46 21.31 -6.67
N VAL A 477 -2.23 21.35 -7.22
CA VAL A 477 -1.75 20.36 -8.17
C VAL A 477 -1.73 18.96 -7.52
N PHE A 478 -1.14 18.84 -6.33
CA PHE A 478 -1.07 17.57 -5.62
C PHE A 478 -2.43 17.09 -5.12
N THR A 479 -3.31 17.99 -4.64
CA THR A 479 -4.68 17.61 -4.27
C THR A 479 -5.45 17.05 -5.45
N ILE A 480 -5.42 17.73 -6.61
CA ILE A 480 -6.11 17.25 -7.82
C ILE A 480 -5.55 15.89 -8.24
N PHE A 481 -4.23 15.74 -8.23
CA PHE A 481 -3.58 14.49 -8.60
C PHE A 481 -3.95 13.33 -7.65
N ILE A 482 -3.87 13.55 -6.33
CA ILE A 482 -4.22 12.54 -5.31
C ILE A 482 -5.70 12.17 -5.39
N VAL A 483 -6.60 13.15 -5.54
CA VAL A 483 -8.04 12.87 -5.66
C VAL A 483 -8.33 12.10 -6.96
N ALA A 484 -7.74 12.51 -8.08
CA ALA A 484 -7.92 11.82 -9.36
C ALA A 484 -7.37 10.39 -9.35
N SER A 485 -6.17 10.17 -8.77
CA SER A 485 -5.58 8.84 -8.66
C SER A 485 -6.39 7.95 -7.73
N THR A 486 -6.83 8.48 -6.58
CA THR A 486 -7.68 7.76 -5.62
C THR A 486 -8.99 7.34 -6.26
N ILE A 487 -9.71 8.28 -6.92
CA ILE A 487 -10.97 7.97 -7.62
C ILE A 487 -10.75 6.95 -8.72
N GLY A 488 -9.72 7.12 -9.56
CA GLY A 488 -9.42 6.19 -10.65
C GLY A 488 -9.18 4.76 -10.18
N ILE A 489 -8.50 4.61 -9.04
CA ILE A 489 -8.18 3.30 -8.45
C ILE A 489 -9.41 2.68 -7.80
N PHE A 490 -10.17 3.43 -7.01
CA PHE A 490 -11.41 2.93 -6.41
C PHE A 490 -12.45 2.55 -7.47
N TRP A 491 -12.50 3.25 -8.60
CA TRP A 491 -13.41 2.92 -9.70
C TRP A 491 -12.96 1.71 -10.51
N SER A 492 -11.65 1.44 -10.54
CA SER A 492 -11.13 0.25 -11.22
C SER A 492 -11.47 -1.05 -10.50
N ALA A 493 -11.69 -1.01 -9.18
CA ALA A 493 -11.94 -2.21 -8.37
C ALA A 493 -13.35 -2.78 -8.63
N PRO A 494 -13.47 -4.02 -9.15
CA PRO A 494 -14.76 -4.58 -9.59
C PRO A 494 -15.75 -4.91 -8.46
N TYR A 495 -15.30 -4.99 -7.20
CA TYR A 495 -16.13 -5.44 -6.06
C TYR A 495 -16.13 -4.50 -4.87
N LEU A 496 -15.91 -3.20 -5.08
CA LEU A 496 -15.89 -2.22 -4.00
C LEU A 496 -17.30 -1.79 -3.53
N VAL A 497 -18.33 -2.02 -4.36
CA VAL A 497 -19.72 -1.55 -4.17
C VAL A 497 -20.75 -2.68 -4.29
N ALA A 498 -20.31 -3.95 -4.26
CA ALA A 498 -21.21 -5.11 -4.37
C ALA A 498 -21.62 -5.63 -2.99
#